data_AF-A0A955SD69-F1
#
_entry.id   AF-A0A955SD69-F1
#
_cell.length_a   1.000
_cell.length_b   1.000
_cell.length_c   1.000
_cell.angle_alpha   90.00
_cell.angle_beta   90.00
_cell.angle_gamma   90.00
#
_symmetry.space_group_name_H-M   'P 1'
#
loop_
_entity.id
_entity.type
_entity.pdbx_description
1 polymer ?
#
loop_
_entity_poly.entity_id
_entity_poly.type
_entity_poly.pdbx_seq_one_letter_code
_entity_poly.pdbx_strand_id
1 'polypeptide(L)'
;VGAALLFFVNVVAIILGAAMTFRMLGVTGKAADKGQQRWVYRTVGSLILTVIVLAVPLERKLDAEIRRGKSQPSTFPLTVAVMDELTAFIDTSPGVDLVAAGRSSQDAQRVNIVLSSPEPLPYSYANDVADLVRKALRDEGTTVNVHCVREGWLDYSYMFDVSEELFRTLEDAPEVRLVAAGRSSLASNDTDLTLVLTMPEPLPEELKSRILKIVGEGVDDRRVSVDILAIDPFEAEDVRRQSLETSIQSYFGDSVRVDVIACGELFSSRDGIDAVLVLSSQIGIPSNTLRDVNSFVQENLGLDLRVKTISLIDPWRPLVEENIEDEPLE
;
A
#
# COMPACT_ATOMS: atom_id res chain seq x y z
N VAL A 1 2.33 -32.42 -18.25
CA VAL A 1 1.06 -33.11 -17.89
C VAL A 1 -0.17 -32.21 -18.03
N GLY A 2 -0.16 -30.96 -17.55
CA GLY A 2 -1.31 -30.04 -17.69
C GLY A 2 -1.76 -29.78 -19.14
N ALA A 3 -0.82 -29.52 -20.05
CA ALA A 3 -1.12 -29.26 -21.46
C ALA A 3 -1.82 -30.42 -22.18
N ALA A 4 -1.41 -31.66 -21.93
CA ALA A 4 -2.04 -32.86 -22.52
C ALA A 4 -3.48 -33.05 -22.03
N LEU A 5 -3.75 -32.71 -20.77
CA LEU A 5 -5.07 -32.85 -20.16
C LEU A 5 -6.03 -31.77 -20.68
N LEU A 6 -5.57 -30.53 -20.83
CA LEU A 6 -6.31 -29.45 -21.51
C LEU A 6 -6.61 -29.81 -22.97
N PHE A 7 -5.65 -30.39 -23.68
CA PHE A 7 -5.85 -30.88 -25.04
C PHE A 7 -6.97 -31.93 -25.11
N PHE A 8 -6.94 -32.92 -24.21
CA PHE A 8 -7.99 -33.95 -24.14
C PHE A 8 -9.38 -33.38 -23.85
N VAL A 9 -9.49 -32.46 -22.89
CA VAL A 9 -10.77 -31.81 -22.56
C VAL A 9 -11.31 -31.05 -23.78
N ASN A 10 -10.46 -30.30 -24.48
CA ASN A 10 -10.86 -29.57 -25.68
C ASN A 10 -11.30 -30.51 -26.82
N VAL A 11 -10.57 -31.59 -27.08
CA VAL A 11 -10.94 -32.58 -28.10
C VAL A 11 -12.30 -33.22 -27.78
N VAL A 12 -12.52 -33.61 -26.52
CA VAL A 12 -13.78 -34.20 -26.09
C VAL A 12 -14.94 -33.20 -26.20
N ALA A 13 -14.71 -31.94 -25.85
CA ALA A 13 -15.70 -30.86 -25.99
C ALA A 13 -16.08 -30.63 -27.47
N ILE A 14 -15.11 -30.63 -28.38
CA ILE A 14 -15.36 -30.51 -29.83
C ILE A 14 -16.17 -31.69 -30.35
N ILE A 15 -15.85 -32.93 -29.94
CA ILE A 15 -16.57 -34.14 -30.36
C ILE A 15 -18.03 -34.09 -29.87
N LEU A 16 -18.26 -33.68 -28.61
CA LEU A 16 -19.62 -33.51 -28.06
C LEU A 16 -20.38 -32.40 -28.77
N GLY A 17 -19.73 -31.25 -29.00
CA GLY A 17 -20.32 -30.12 -29.71
C GLY A 17 -20.76 -30.52 -31.12
N ALA A 18 -19.86 -31.15 -31.89
CA ALA A 18 -20.17 -31.64 -33.22
C ALA A 18 -21.31 -32.67 -33.21
N ALA A 19 -21.28 -33.63 -32.28
CA ALA A 19 -22.35 -34.63 -32.14
C ALA A 19 -23.71 -34.00 -31.82
N MET A 20 -23.73 -32.95 -30.97
CA MET A 20 -24.94 -32.22 -30.63
C MET A 20 -25.47 -31.42 -31.82
N THR A 21 -24.59 -30.75 -32.58
CA THR A 21 -24.97 -30.01 -33.79
C THR A 21 -25.56 -30.94 -34.86
N PHE A 22 -24.94 -32.10 -35.12
CA PHE A 22 -25.49 -33.08 -36.06
C PHE A 22 -26.85 -33.64 -35.62
N ARG A 23 -27.04 -33.81 -34.31
CA ARG A 23 -28.34 -34.22 -33.74
C ARG A 23 -29.41 -33.14 -33.93
N MET A 24 -29.07 -31.87 -33.72
CA MET A 24 -29.99 -30.75 -33.94
C MET A 24 -30.37 -30.58 -35.41
N LEU A 25 -29.43 -30.80 -36.33
CA LEU A 25 -29.67 -30.74 -37.77
C LEU A 25 -30.53 -31.91 -38.29
N GLY A 26 -30.96 -32.82 -37.41
CA GLY A 26 -31.79 -33.95 -37.81
C GLY A 26 -31.08 -34.92 -38.75
N VAL A 27 -29.75 -34.89 -38.79
CA VAL A 27 -28.90 -35.87 -39.50
C VAL A 27 -28.93 -37.17 -38.68
N THR A 28 -30.12 -37.74 -38.62
CA THR A 28 -30.38 -39.06 -38.05
C THR A 28 -30.34 -39.97 -39.25
N GLY A 29 -29.25 -40.74 -39.40
CA GLY A 29 -29.10 -41.71 -40.49
C GLY A 29 -30.37 -42.56 -40.58
N LYS A 30 -31.16 -42.34 -41.64
CA LYS A 30 -32.34 -43.14 -41.94
C LYS A 30 -31.83 -44.58 -42.14
N ALA A 31 -32.25 -45.50 -41.27
CA ALA A 31 -31.83 -46.92 -41.21
C ALA A 31 -30.56 -47.29 -40.41
N ALA A 32 -30.32 -46.65 -39.25
CA ALA A 32 -29.44 -47.26 -38.24
C ALA A 32 -30.19 -48.39 -37.52
N ASP A 33 -29.67 -49.62 -37.63
CA ASP A 33 -30.23 -50.81 -37.00
C ASP A 33 -30.32 -50.65 -35.47
N LYS A 34 -31.28 -51.33 -34.81
CA LYS A 34 -31.52 -51.15 -33.34
C LYS A 34 -30.28 -51.42 -32.49
N GLY A 35 -29.37 -52.27 -32.97
CA GLY A 35 -28.07 -52.52 -32.34
C GLY A 35 -27.13 -51.31 -32.36
N GLN A 36 -27.17 -50.53 -33.44
CA GLN A 36 -26.29 -49.37 -33.64
C GLN A 36 -26.69 -48.19 -32.74
N GLN A 37 -27.99 -47.99 -32.51
CA GLN A 37 -28.47 -47.01 -31.53
C GLN A 37 -27.92 -47.27 -30.12
N ARG A 38 -27.92 -48.52 -29.64
CA ARG A 38 -27.38 -48.86 -28.31
C ARG A 38 -25.88 -48.58 -28.19
N TRP A 39 -25.13 -48.77 -29.27
CA TRP A 39 -23.69 -48.48 -29.28
C TRP A 39 -23.43 -46.99 -29.14
N VAL A 40 -24.17 -46.15 -29.87
CA VAL A 40 -24.08 -44.67 -29.76
C VAL A 40 -24.38 -44.19 -28.35
N TYR A 41 -25.47 -44.67 -27.73
CA TYR A 41 -25.80 -44.28 -26.35
C TYR A 41 -24.71 -44.68 -25.35
N ARG A 42 -24.09 -45.86 -25.52
CA ARG A 42 -22.96 -46.29 -24.68
C ARG A 42 -21.74 -45.41 -24.88
N THR A 43 -21.39 -45.08 -26.11
CA THR A 43 -20.24 -44.22 -26.43
C THR A 43 -20.45 -42.82 -25.86
N VAL A 44 -21.61 -42.21 -26.08
CA VAL A 44 -21.94 -40.88 -25.53
C VAL A 44 -21.94 -40.90 -24.01
N GLY A 45 -22.55 -41.93 -23.39
CA GLY A 45 -22.53 -42.09 -21.93
C GLY A 45 -21.10 -42.22 -21.38
N SER A 46 -20.24 -43.00 -22.04
CA SER A 46 -18.83 -43.13 -21.64
C SER A 46 -18.05 -41.83 -21.79
N LEU A 47 -18.37 -41.02 -22.81
CA LEU A 47 -17.73 -39.74 -23.05
C LEU A 47 -18.10 -38.72 -21.96
N ILE A 48 -19.38 -38.64 -21.60
CA ILE A 48 -19.87 -37.78 -20.52
C ILE A 48 -19.23 -38.19 -19.19
N LEU A 49 -19.19 -39.49 -18.90
CA LEU A 49 -18.55 -40.01 -17.68
C LEU A 49 -17.06 -39.64 -17.63
N THR A 50 -16.36 -39.73 -18.77
CA THR A 50 -14.95 -39.34 -18.90
C THR A 50 -14.76 -37.87 -18.59
N VAL A 51 -15.61 -36.97 -19.11
CA VAL A 51 -15.56 -35.53 -18.81
C VAL A 51 -15.74 -35.27 -17.32
N ILE A 52 -16.71 -35.91 -16.66
CA ILE A 52 -16.97 -35.73 -15.22
C ILE A 52 -15.75 -36.17 -14.39
N VAL A 53 -15.17 -37.33 -14.73
CA VAL A 53 -13.98 -37.85 -14.04
C VAL A 53 -12.77 -36.93 -14.23
N LEU A 54 -12.62 -36.31 -15.40
CA LEU A 54 -11.55 -35.35 -15.70
C LEU A 54 -11.78 -33.96 -15.08
N ALA A 55 -13.02 -33.57 -14.83
CA ALA A 55 -13.35 -32.26 -14.24
C ALA A 55 -12.86 -32.14 -12.80
N VAL A 56 -13.02 -33.20 -11.99
CA VAL A 56 -12.63 -33.20 -10.56
C VAL A 56 -11.14 -32.86 -10.32
N PRO A 57 -10.15 -33.50 -10.98
CA PRO A 57 -8.75 -33.13 -10.80
C PRO A 57 -8.42 -31.77 -11.42
N LEU A 58 -9.18 -31.31 -12.41
CA LEU A 58 -9.02 -29.98 -13.01
C LEU A 58 -9.37 -28.89 -11.99
N GLU A 59 -10.52 -29.04 -11.34
CA GLU A 59 -11.03 -28.11 -10.33
C GLU A 59 -10.09 -28.03 -9.14
N ARG A 60 -9.60 -29.18 -8.64
CA ARG A 60 -8.62 -29.20 -7.55
C ARG A 60 -7.30 -28.51 -7.90
N LYS A 61 -6.85 -28.60 -9.16
CA LYS A 61 -5.65 -27.89 -9.61
C LYS A 61 -5.90 -26.40 -9.73
N LEU A 62 -7.08 -26.01 -10.25
CA LEU A 62 -7.49 -24.61 -10.33
C LEU A 62 -7.58 -23.99 -8.95
N ASP A 63 -8.22 -24.66 -8.00
CA ASP A 63 -8.33 -24.21 -6.61
C ASP A 63 -6.97 -24.13 -5.93
N ALA A 64 -6.08 -25.09 -6.18
CA ALA A 64 -4.72 -25.03 -5.66
C ALA A 64 -3.93 -23.86 -6.25
N GLU A 65 -4.08 -23.55 -7.54
CA GLU A 65 -3.45 -22.39 -8.19
C GLU A 65 -4.05 -21.06 -7.72
N ILE A 66 -5.37 -20.99 -7.51
CA ILE A 66 -6.05 -19.81 -6.97
C ILE A 66 -5.62 -19.57 -5.52
N ARG A 67 -5.61 -20.62 -4.68
CA ARG A 67 -5.20 -20.54 -3.26
C ARG A 67 -3.71 -20.25 -3.09
N ARG A 68 -2.86 -20.67 -4.03
CA ARG A 68 -1.43 -20.34 -4.04
C ARG A 68 -1.15 -18.90 -4.48
N GLY A 69 -2.17 -18.18 -4.93
CA GLY A 69 -1.99 -16.95 -5.71
C GLY A 69 -1.42 -17.32 -7.07
N LYS A 70 -1.95 -16.72 -8.15
CA LYS A 70 -1.30 -16.86 -9.46
C LYS A 70 0.18 -16.51 -9.29
N SER A 71 1.06 -17.47 -9.55
CA SER A 71 2.49 -17.20 -9.79
C SER A 71 2.68 -16.51 -11.16
N GLN A 72 1.74 -15.64 -11.54
CA GLN A 72 2.10 -14.55 -12.44
C GLN A 72 3.06 -13.71 -11.62
N PRO A 73 4.32 -13.56 -12.05
CA PRO A 73 5.22 -12.65 -11.37
C PRO A 73 4.51 -11.30 -11.35
N SER A 74 4.34 -10.74 -10.15
CA SER A 74 3.65 -9.46 -9.94
C SER A 74 4.28 -8.35 -10.78
N THR A 75 5.53 -8.57 -11.18
CA THR A 75 6.32 -7.76 -12.07
C THR A 75 6.82 -8.53 -13.30
N PHE A 76 6.69 -7.92 -14.47
CA PHE A 76 7.45 -8.37 -15.64
C PHE A 76 8.89 -7.83 -15.55
N PRO A 77 9.91 -8.62 -15.91
CA PRO A 77 11.28 -8.14 -15.89
C PRO A 77 11.45 -6.97 -16.85
N LEU A 78 12.32 -6.01 -16.47
CA LEU A 78 12.77 -4.97 -17.39
C LEU A 78 13.64 -5.56 -18.50
N THR A 79 13.82 -4.81 -19.58
CA THR A 79 14.75 -5.22 -20.63
C THR A 79 16.17 -5.25 -20.09
N VAL A 80 17.01 -6.14 -20.63
CA VAL A 80 18.41 -6.29 -20.18
C VAL A 80 19.16 -4.96 -20.26
N ALA A 81 18.96 -4.19 -21.33
CA ALA A 81 19.59 -2.88 -21.50
C ALA A 81 19.22 -1.88 -20.38
N VAL A 82 17.95 -1.85 -19.95
CA VAL A 82 17.52 -0.97 -18.85
C VAL A 82 18.10 -1.45 -17.52
N MET A 83 18.15 -2.76 -17.30
CA MET A 83 18.77 -3.33 -16.11
C MET A 83 20.27 -3.01 -16.04
N ASP A 84 20.99 -3.14 -17.15
CA ASP A 84 22.42 -2.84 -17.22
C ASP A 84 22.71 -1.37 -16.91
N GLU A 85 21.92 -0.44 -17.48
CA GLU A 85 22.05 0.99 -17.19
C GLU A 85 21.70 1.33 -15.73
N LEU A 86 20.65 0.71 -15.18
CA LEU A 86 20.21 0.91 -13.81
C LEU A 86 21.26 0.40 -12.81
N THR A 87 21.78 -0.81 -13.03
CA THR A 87 22.85 -1.39 -12.20
C THR A 87 24.12 -0.54 -12.30
N ALA A 88 24.52 -0.12 -13.50
CA ALA A 88 25.69 0.73 -13.67
C ALA A 88 25.56 2.09 -12.94
N PHE A 89 24.35 2.68 -12.90
CA PHE A 89 24.10 3.90 -12.13
C PHE A 89 24.19 3.64 -10.62
N ILE A 90 23.52 2.60 -10.13
CA ILE A 90 23.50 2.26 -8.69
C ILE A 90 24.91 1.92 -8.18
N ASP A 91 25.72 1.21 -8.98
CA ASP A 91 27.10 0.85 -8.64
C ASP A 91 28.02 2.08 -8.43
N THR A 92 27.63 3.28 -8.90
CA THR A 92 28.36 4.53 -8.61
C THR A 92 28.10 5.08 -7.21
N SER A 93 27.05 4.60 -6.54
CA SER A 93 26.57 5.09 -5.26
C SER A 93 26.88 4.08 -4.16
N PRO A 94 27.92 4.28 -3.34
CA PRO A 94 28.33 3.31 -2.34
C PRO A 94 27.21 3.08 -1.31
N GLY A 95 26.91 1.81 -1.03
CA GLY A 95 25.89 1.41 -0.06
C GLY A 95 24.47 1.29 -0.62
N VAL A 96 24.21 1.67 -1.87
CA VAL A 96 22.90 1.48 -2.48
C VAL A 96 22.86 0.16 -3.23
N ASP A 97 21.92 -0.70 -2.86
CA ASP A 97 21.69 -2.00 -3.50
C ASP A 97 20.37 -2.03 -4.25
N LEU A 98 20.35 -2.58 -5.46
CA LEU A 98 19.14 -2.86 -6.21
C LEU A 98 18.49 -4.16 -5.70
N VAL A 99 17.37 -4.05 -5.00
CA VAL A 99 16.65 -5.21 -4.46
C VAL A 99 15.76 -5.84 -5.53
N ALA A 100 15.00 -5.02 -6.25
CA ALA A 100 14.09 -5.48 -7.29
C ALA A 100 13.79 -4.37 -8.30
N ALA A 101 13.57 -4.74 -9.56
CA ALA A 101 13.03 -3.84 -10.57
C ALA A 101 12.14 -4.61 -11.55
N GLY A 102 11.02 -4.02 -11.93
CA GLY A 102 10.12 -4.63 -12.90
C GLY A 102 8.91 -3.77 -13.27
N ARG A 103 8.30 -4.10 -14.41
CA ARG A 103 7.04 -3.48 -14.87
C ARG A 103 5.88 -4.09 -14.10
N SER A 104 4.93 -3.27 -13.67
CA SER A 104 3.69 -3.77 -13.06
C SER A 104 2.94 -4.66 -14.04
N SER A 105 2.50 -5.82 -13.54
CA SER A 105 1.63 -6.72 -14.31
C SER A 105 0.25 -6.12 -14.62
N GLN A 106 -0.21 -5.15 -13.82
CA GLN A 106 -1.50 -4.49 -13.99
C GLN A 106 -1.43 -3.30 -14.95
N ASP A 107 -0.26 -2.66 -15.06
CA ASP A 107 -0.05 -1.47 -15.88
C ASP A 107 1.34 -1.56 -16.50
N ALA A 108 1.38 -1.88 -17.80
CA ALA A 108 2.62 -2.01 -18.54
C ALA A 108 3.44 -0.71 -18.52
N GLN A 109 2.82 0.46 -18.37
CA GLN A 109 3.53 1.75 -18.33
C GLN A 109 4.04 2.11 -16.93
N ARG A 110 3.81 1.26 -15.93
CA ARG A 110 4.32 1.48 -14.58
C ARG A 110 5.52 0.59 -14.29
N VAL A 111 6.63 1.19 -13.88
CA VAL A 111 7.84 0.50 -13.43
C VAL A 111 7.98 0.73 -11.94
N ASN A 112 8.20 -0.35 -11.18
CA ASN A 112 8.51 -0.27 -9.76
C ASN A 112 9.96 -0.70 -9.55
N ILE A 113 10.71 0.13 -8.83
CA ILE A 113 12.12 -0.07 -8.47
C ILE A 113 12.20 -0.03 -6.96
N VAL A 114 12.88 -1.01 -6.39
CA VAL A 114 13.08 -1.15 -4.96
C VAL A 114 14.58 -1.17 -4.70
N LEU A 115 15.03 -0.19 -3.93
CA LEU A 115 16.39 0.01 -3.50
C LEU A 115 16.52 -0.29 -2.00
N SER A 116 17.73 -0.57 -1.56
CA SER A 116 18.11 -0.65 -0.16
C SER A 116 19.35 0.20 0.06
N SER A 117 19.37 1.01 1.11
CA SER A 117 20.53 1.81 1.50
C SER A 117 20.70 1.78 3.02
N PRO A 118 21.92 1.65 3.56
CA PRO A 118 22.19 1.77 4.98
C PRO A 118 22.23 3.24 5.45
N GLU A 119 22.19 4.19 4.52
CA GLU A 119 22.13 5.62 4.79
C GLU A 119 20.91 6.22 4.09
N PRO A 120 20.28 7.23 4.67
CA PRO A 120 19.07 7.79 4.12
C PRO A 120 19.39 8.53 2.81
N LEU A 121 18.62 8.28 1.75
CA LEU A 121 18.94 8.77 0.40
C LEU A 121 18.26 10.11 0.10
N PRO A 122 18.90 11.06 -0.62
CA PRO A 122 18.24 12.29 -1.00
C PRO A 122 17.11 12.01 -2.01
N TYR A 123 15.98 12.72 -1.88
CA TYR A 123 14.84 12.52 -2.80
C TYR A 123 15.19 12.76 -4.28
N SER A 124 16.18 13.60 -4.57
CA SER A 124 16.69 13.81 -5.94
C SER A 124 17.18 12.52 -6.58
N TYR A 125 17.74 11.59 -5.79
CA TYR A 125 18.23 10.31 -6.28
C TYR A 125 17.10 9.42 -6.82
N ALA A 126 15.90 9.47 -6.21
CA ALA A 126 14.71 8.79 -6.73
C ALA A 126 14.34 9.32 -8.13
N ASN A 127 14.42 10.64 -8.32
CA ASN A 127 14.13 11.28 -9.60
C ASN A 127 15.19 10.95 -10.66
N ASP A 128 16.46 10.96 -10.29
CA ASP A 128 17.57 10.61 -11.18
C ASP A 128 17.43 9.17 -11.69
N VAL A 129 17.09 8.23 -10.80
CA VAL A 129 16.80 6.83 -11.15
C VAL A 129 15.57 6.74 -12.08
N ALA A 130 14.50 7.47 -11.77
CA ALA A 130 13.29 7.47 -12.59
C ALA A 130 13.55 7.99 -14.01
N ASP A 131 14.31 9.09 -14.14
CA ASP A 131 14.64 9.69 -15.42
C ASP A 131 15.59 8.82 -16.24
N LEU A 132 16.55 8.17 -15.60
CA LEU A 132 17.42 7.18 -16.24
C LEU A 132 16.60 6.05 -16.86
N VAL A 133 15.62 5.50 -16.12
CA VAL A 133 14.77 4.41 -16.62
C VAL A 133 13.85 4.87 -17.76
N ARG A 134 13.26 6.07 -17.67
CA ARG A 134 12.45 6.64 -18.78
C ARG A 134 13.27 6.81 -20.05
N LYS A 135 14.49 7.33 -19.91
CA LYS A 135 15.43 7.53 -21.03
C LYS A 135 15.85 6.21 -21.66
N ALA A 136 16.19 5.21 -20.84
CA ALA A 136 16.57 3.87 -21.29
C ALA A 136 15.41 3.15 -22.02
N LEU A 137 14.17 3.33 -21.54
CA LEU A 137 12.96 2.80 -22.18
C LEU A 137 12.54 3.56 -23.44
N ARG A 138 13.07 4.78 -23.65
CA ARG A 138 12.65 5.72 -24.71
C ARG A 138 11.15 6.05 -24.65
N ASP A 139 10.61 6.12 -23.43
CA ASP A 139 9.20 6.39 -23.17
C ASP A 139 9.05 7.33 -21.97
N GLU A 140 8.84 8.61 -22.25
CA GLU A 140 8.60 9.64 -21.24
C GLU A 140 7.25 9.46 -20.52
N GLY A 141 6.31 8.72 -21.10
CA GLY A 141 5.00 8.42 -20.51
C GLY A 141 5.06 7.33 -19.43
N THR A 142 6.19 6.64 -19.29
CA THR A 142 6.33 5.59 -18.27
C THR A 142 6.39 6.21 -16.86
N THR A 143 5.47 5.77 -16.00
CA THR A 143 5.49 6.11 -14.57
C THR A 143 6.48 5.20 -13.86
N VAL A 144 7.55 5.78 -13.30
CA VAL A 144 8.56 5.04 -12.54
C VAL A 144 8.40 5.38 -11.05
N ASN A 145 8.12 4.37 -10.24
CA ASN A 145 8.06 4.48 -8.79
C ASN A 145 9.35 3.89 -8.20
N VAL A 146 10.05 4.68 -7.41
CA VAL A 146 11.29 4.25 -6.73
C VAL A 146 11.04 4.23 -5.23
N HIS A 147 11.27 3.08 -4.61
CA HIS A 147 11.11 2.86 -3.18
C HIS A 147 12.46 2.52 -2.56
N CYS A 148 12.73 3.01 -1.35
CA CYS A 148 13.89 2.62 -0.56
C CYS A 148 13.42 1.92 0.72
N VAL A 149 13.90 0.71 1.01
CA VAL A 149 13.39 -0.14 2.11
C VAL A 149 14.15 0.09 3.43
N ARG A 150 15.36 0.66 3.39
CA ARG A 150 16.24 0.84 4.54
C ARG A 150 16.68 2.29 4.63
N GLU A 151 16.56 2.90 5.82
CA GLU A 151 16.81 4.31 6.14
C GLU A 151 16.02 5.35 5.29
N GLY A 152 15.05 4.92 4.48
CA GLY A 152 14.10 5.80 3.82
C GLY A 152 14.71 6.87 2.90
N TRP A 153 13.92 7.91 2.63
CA TRP A 153 14.34 9.09 1.87
C TRP A 153 14.49 10.28 2.81
N LEU A 154 15.58 11.03 2.67
CA LEU A 154 15.73 12.38 3.22
C LEU A 154 14.99 13.36 2.30
N ASP A 155 13.79 13.77 2.70
CA ASP A 155 13.15 14.95 2.13
C ASP A 155 13.55 16.21 2.92
N TYR A 156 14.74 16.72 2.62
CA TYR A 156 15.16 18.03 3.12
C TYR A 156 14.63 19.19 2.26
N SER A 157 14.11 18.91 1.06
CA SER A 157 13.80 19.96 0.09
C SER A 157 12.53 20.77 0.41
N TYR A 158 11.58 20.17 1.13
CA TYR A 158 10.36 20.87 1.57
C TYR A 158 10.33 21.16 3.07
N MET A 159 11.14 20.44 3.86
CA MET A 159 11.26 20.78 5.28
C MET A 159 12.08 22.05 5.46
N PHE A 160 13.16 22.35 4.73
CA PHE A 160 14.02 23.48 5.13
C PHE A 160 13.30 24.85 5.18
N ASP A 161 12.46 25.19 4.19
CA ASP A 161 11.78 26.50 4.20
C ASP A 161 10.58 26.56 5.16
N VAL A 162 9.72 25.53 5.20
CA VAL A 162 8.56 25.52 6.11
C VAL A 162 8.98 25.23 7.55
N SER A 163 9.98 24.35 7.74
CA SER A 163 10.40 23.92 9.07
C SER A 163 11.17 24.99 9.81
N GLU A 164 12.00 25.82 9.17
CA GLU A 164 12.75 26.82 9.94
C GLU A 164 11.82 27.89 10.54
N GLU A 165 10.86 28.40 9.76
CA GLU A 165 9.90 29.39 10.26
C GLU A 165 8.85 28.77 11.20
N LEU A 166 8.43 27.53 10.93
CA LEU A 166 7.56 26.77 11.81
C LEU A 166 8.25 26.44 13.15
N PHE A 167 9.50 25.96 13.14
CA PHE A 167 10.26 25.66 14.34
C PHE A 167 10.53 26.93 15.15
N ARG A 168 10.91 28.05 14.53
CA ARG A 168 11.03 29.33 15.24
C ARG A 168 9.69 29.77 15.87
N THR A 169 8.59 29.56 15.17
CA THR A 169 7.24 29.86 15.71
C THR A 169 6.84 28.92 16.84
N LEU A 170 7.31 27.67 16.83
CA LEU A 170 7.10 26.70 17.90
C LEU A 170 8.06 26.93 19.09
N GLU A 171 9.26 27.46 18.85
CA GLU A 171 10.20 27.88 19.92
C GLU A 171 9.62 29.02 20.77
N ASP A 172 8.85 29.93 20.14
CA ASP A 172 8.11 31.00 20.83
C ASP A 172 6.95 30.46 21.72
N ALA A 173 6.56 29.18 21.56
CA ALA A 173 5.44 28.53 22.23
C ALA A 173 5.86 27.17 22.82
N PRO A 174 6.66 27.16 23.91
CA PRO A 174 7.30 25.95 24.46
C PRO A 174 6.33 24.87 24.94
N GLU A 175 5.06 25.22 25.15
CA GLU A 175 3.96 24.32 25.47
C GLU A 175 3.46 23.50 24.26
N VAL A 176 3.80 23.89 23.03
CA VAL A 176 3.45 23.18 21.80
C VAL A 176 4.63 22.33 21.35
N ARG A 177 4.44 21.00 21.28
CA ARG A 177 5.45 20.08 20.76
C ARG A 177 5.01 19.49 19.44
N LEU A 178 5.85 19.56 18.42
CA LEU A 178 5.65 18.82 17.18
C LEU A 178 5.96 17.34 17.43
N VAL A 179 4.95 16.49 17.31
CA VAL A 179 5.07 15.03 17.53
C VAL A 179 5.27 14.30 16.21
N ALA A 180 4.62 14.74 15.14
CA ALA A 180 4.84 14.17 13.81
C ALA A 180 4.55 15.20 12.73
N ALA A 181 5.28 15.10 11.63
CA ALA A 181 4.97 15.80 10.38
C ALA A 181 5.07 14.77 9.26
N GLY A 182 4.05 14.68 8.41
CA GLY A 182 4.05 13.71 7.33
C GLY A 182 3.06 14.07 6.24
N ARG A 183 3.25 13.49 5.05
CA ARG A 183 2.24 13.57 3.99
C ARG A 183 1.22 12.46 4.18
N SER A 184 -0.04 12.84 4.36
CA SER A 184 -1.16 11.92 4.31
C SER A 184 -1.55 11.72 2.84
N SER A 185 -1.46 10.48 2.36
CA SER A 185 -2.08 10.10 1.08
C SER A 185 -3.48 9.60 1.39
N LEU A 186 -4.47 10.48 1.30
CA LEU A 186 -5.86 10.03 1.20
C LEU A 186 -6.05 9.29 -0.13
N ALA A 187 -7.13 8.51 -0.26
CA ALA A 187 -7.47 7.78 -1.48
C ALA A 187 -7.75 8.68 -2.71
N SER A 188 -7.67 10.00 -2.56
CA SER A 188 -7.64 10.99 -3.63
C SER A 188 -6.21 11.52 -3.79
N ASN A 189 -5.76 11.73 -5.03
CA ASN A 189 -4.42 12.18 -5.44
C ASN A 189 -3.90 13.52 -4.83
N ASP A 190 -4.52 14.06 -3.78
CA ASP A 190 -4.06 15.25 -3.06
C ASP A 190 -3.19 14.81 -1.87
N THR A 191 -1.91 15.21 -1.89
CA THR A 191 -0.99 15.04 -0.76
C THR A 191 -1.18 16.18 0.23
N ASP A 192 -1.93 15.94 1.29
CA ASP A 192 -2.05 16.87 2.41
C ASP A 192 -0.84 16.73 3.35
N LEU A 193 -0.24 17.85 3.77
CA LEU A 193 0.76 17.87 4.84
C LEU A 193 0.02 17.85 6.19
N THR A 194 0.16 16.77 6.95
CA THR A 194 -0.40 16.62 8.28
C THR A 194 0.67 16.91 9.32
N LEU A 195 0.41 17.87 10.21
CA LEU A 195 1.27 18.24 11.34
C LEU A 195 0.57 17.85 12.64
N VAL A 196 1.08 16.85 13.35
CA VAL A 196 0.59 16.47 14.67
C VAL A 196 1.37 17.24 15.73
N LEU A 197 0.69 18.19 16.37
CA LEU A 197 1.20 18.92 17.52
C LEU A 197 0.62 18.30 18.81
N THR A 198 1.30 18.40 19.95
CA THR A 198 0.72 18.14 21.28
C THR A 198 0.77 19.42 22.08
N MET A 199 -0.27 19.69 22.86
CA MET A 199 -0.28 20.81 23.79
C MET A 199 -1.24 20.61 24.97
N PRO A 200 -0.93 21.17 26.15
CA PRO A 200 -1.73 21.00 27.36
C PRO A 200 -3.03 21.83 27.39
N GLU A 201 -3.14 22.85 26.53
CA GLU A 201 -4.30 23.75 26.45
C GLU A 201 -4.71 23.91 24.98
N PRO A 202 -5.95 24.34 24.67
CA PRO A 202 -6.35 24.61 23.28
C PRO A 202 -5.46 25.68 22.63
N LEU A 203 -5.09 25.45 21.35
CA LEU A 203 -4.19 26.33 20.61
C LEU A 203 -4.70 27.78 20.57
N PRO A 204 -3.92 28.76 21.06
CA PRO A 204 -4.29 30.17 20.93
C PRO A 204 -4.58 30.51 19.46
N GLU A 205 -5.71 31.16 19.18
CA GLU A 205 -6.13 31.48 17.80
C GLU A 205 -5.08 32.30 17.03
N GLU A 206 -4.24 33.06 17.72
CA GLU A 206 -3.10 33.78 17.15
C GLU A 206 -2.00 32.83 16.65
N LEU A 207 -1.61 31.83 17.45
CA LEU A 207 -0.61 30.83 17.07
C LEU A 207 -1.13 29.92 15.94
N LYS A 208 -2.40 29.55 16.02
CA LYS A 208 -3.12 28.85 14.94
C LYS A 208 -3.06 29.62 13.62
N SER A 209 -3.35 30.92 13.66
CA SER A 209 -3.30 31.79 12.48
C SER A 209 -1.88 31.93 11.93
N ARG A 210 -0.86 32.02 12.79
CA ARG A 210 0.57 32.04 12.39
C ARG A 210 0.98 30.74 11.70
N ILE A 211 0.68 29.59 12.29
CA ILE A 211 1.01 28.27 11.72
C ILE A 211 0.32 28.09 10.36
N LEU A 212 -0.98 28.39 10.27
CA LEU A 212 -1.72 28.32 9.01
C LEU A 212 -1.16 29.24 7.94
N LYS A 213 -0.68 30.43 8.32
CA LYS A 213 -0.05 31.37 7.41
C LYS A 213 1.31 30.86 6.90
N ILE A 214 2.18 30.36 7.78
CA ILE A 214 3.49 29.80 7.41
C ILE A 214 3.32 28.61 6.46
N VAL A 215 2.40 27.71 6.78
CA VAL A 215 2.13 26.53 5.94
C VAL A 215 1.44 26.92 4.62
N GLY A 216 0.58 27.95 4.64
CA GLY A 216 -0.11 28.43 3.45
C GLY A 216 0.76 29.27 2.50
N GLU A 217 1.74 30.02 3.01
CA GLU A 217 2.67 30.84 2.21
C GLU A 217 3.85 30.03 1.67
N GLY A 218 4.28 28.97 2.37
CA GLY A 218 5.40 28.11 1.95
C GLY A 218 5.05 27.04 0.91
N VAL A 219 3.76 26.81 0.61
CA VAL A 219 3.33 25.76 -0.33
C VAL A 219 2.60 26.39 -1.52
N ASP A 220 3.37 26.64 -2.59
CA ASP A 220 2.86 27.20 -3.84
C ASP A 220 1.78 26.27 -4.45
N ASP A 221 0.56 26.81 -4.54
CA ASP A 221 -0.58 26.34 -5.35
C ASP A 221 -1.15 24.91 -5.08
N ARG A 222 -0.92 24.33 -3.89
CA ARG A 222 -1.57 23.06 -3.49
C ARG A 222 -2.39 23.20 -2.22
N ARG A 223 -3.51 22.47 -2.17
CA ARG A 223 -4.38 22.38 -0.98
C ARG A 223 -3.58 21.71 0.13
N VAL A 224 -3.23 22.47 1.16
CA VAL A 224 -2.64 21.94 2.38
C VAL A 224 -3.72 21.95 3.45
N SER A 225 -4.19 20.76 3.86
CA SER A 225 -4.99 20.62 5.07
C SER A 225 -4.08 20.51 6.29
N VAL A 226 -3.94 21.60 7.06
CA VAL A 226 -3.26 21.54 8.36
C VAL A 226 -4.26 21.03 9.39
N ASP A 227 -4.01 19.82 9.88
CA ASP A 227 -4.80 19.22 10.95
C ASP A 227 -4.08 19.39 12.27
N ILE A 228 -4.56 20.28 13.13
CA ILE A 228 -4.01 20.44 14.48
C ILE A 228 -4.77 19.48 15.40
N LEU A 229 -4.07 18.48 15.89
CA LEU A 229 -4.60 17.57 16.90
C LEU A 229 -4.25 18.16 18.28
N ALA A 230 -5.24 18.64 19.03
CA ALA A 230 -5.00 18.97 20.43
C ALA A 230 -5.08 17.66 21.23
N ILE A 231 -3.92 17.07 21.51
CA ILE A 231 -3.85 15.89 22.37
C ILE A 231 -3.85 16.41 23.81
N ASP A 232 -5.02 16.39 24.45
CA ASP A 232 -5.05 16.32 25.91
C ASP A 232 -4.41 14.97 26.26
N PRO A 233 -3.22 14.93 26.90
CA PRO A 233 -2.63 13.66 27.30
C PRO A 233 -3.67 12.94 28.15
N PHE A 234 -4.18 11.81 27.66
CA PHE A 234 -5.10 10.96 28.41
C PHE A 234 -4.44 10.61 29.76
N GLU A 235 -4.71 11.39 30.81
CA GLU A 235 -4.40 11.01 32.19
C GLU A 235 -5.30 9.84 32.64
N ALA A 236 -6.30 9.46 31.82
CA ALA A 236 -7.19 8.34 32.04
C ALA A 236 -6.86 7.13 31.14
N GLU A 237 -6.08 6.22 31.73
CA GLU A 237 -6.01 4.78 31.47
C GLU A 237 -5.31 4.28 30.18
N ASP A 238 -4.04 3.88 30.35
CA ASP A 238 -3.33 2.89 29.52
C ASP A 238 -4.21 1.69 29.10
N VAL A 239 -5.21 1.34 29.91
CA VAL A 239 -6.17 0.26 29.68
C VAL A 239 -7.00 0.48 28.41
N ARG A 240 -7.42 1.71 28.08
CA ARG A 240 -8.21 1.96 26.86
C ARG A 240 -7.36 1.95 25.61
N ARG A 241 -6.16 2.53 25.68
CA ARG A 241 -5.16 2.47 24.59
C ARG A 241 -4.78 1.02 24.29
N GLN A 242 -4.39 0.27 25.32
CA GLN A 242 -4.00 -1.12 25.19
C GLN A 242 -5.16 -2.00 24.72
N SER A 243 -6.39 -1.73 25.16
CA SER A 243 -7.60 -2.42 24.67
C SER A 243 -7.87 -2.13 23.19
N LEU A 244 -7.69 -0.88 22.75
CA LEU A 244 -7.85 -0.48 21.35
C LEU A 244 -6.77 -1.11 20.46
N GLU A 245 -5.50 -1.01 20.87
CA GLU A 245 -4.36 -1.64 20.20
C GLU A 245 -4.56 -3.16 20.11
N THR A 246 -4.95 -3.81 21.22
CA THR A 246 -5.24 -5.25 21.25
C THR A 246 -6.41 -5.61 20.33
N SER A 247 -7.47 -4.81 20.30
CA SER A 247 -8.64 -5.05 19.45
C SER A 247 -8.30 -4.94 17.97
N ILE A 248 -7.58 -3.88 17.58
CA ILE A 248 -7.09 -3.67 16.21
C ILE A 248 -6.12 -4.80 15.83
N GLN A 249 -5.13 -5.10 16.68
CA GLN A 249 -4.15 -6.16 16.43
C GLN A 249 -4.82 -7.54 16.31
N SER A 250 -5.84 -7.82 17.12
CA SER A 250 -6.60 -9.08 17.04
C SER A 250 -7.41 -9.21 15.75
N TYR A 251 -7.87 -8.08 15.20
CA TYR A 251 -8.66 -8.03 13.98
C TYR A 251 -7.78 -8.22 12.73
N PHE A 252 -6.58 -7.60 12.70
CA PHE A 252 -5.66 -7.67 11.55
C PHE A 252 -4.60 -8.77 11.64
N GLY A 253 -4.49 -9.45 12.78
CA GLY A 253 -3.48 -10.47 13.04
C GLY A 253 -2.05 -9.92 13.06
N ASP A 254 -1.05 -10.80 13.08
CA ASP A 254 0.38 -10.43 13.16
C ASP A 254 0.92 -9.76 11.88
N SER A 255 0.10 -9.68 10.83
CA SER A 255 0.48 -9.14 9.52
C SER A 255 0.66 -7.62 9.47
N VAL A 256 0.04 -6.89 10.39
CA VAL A 256 0.12 -5.42 10.47
C VAL A 256 0.33 -5.04 11.92
N ARG A 257 1.47 -4.40 12.22
CA ARG A 257 1.69 -3.79 13.53
C ARG A 257 1.11 -2.40 13.50
N VAL A 258 0.10 -2.16 14.32
CA VAL A 258 -0.60 -0.88 14.37
C VAL A 258 -0.36 -0.27 15.75
N ASP A 259 0.43 0.81 15.78
CA ASP A 259 0.63 1.57 17.01
C ASP A 259 -0.33 2.77 17.01
N VAL A 260 -1.10 2.93 18.08
CA VAL A 260 -1.95 4.11 18.28
C VAL A 260 -1.08 5.19 18.90
N ILE A 261 -0.74 6.21 18.11
CA ILE A 261 0.18 7.26 18.54
C ILE A 261 -0.57 8.32 19.35
N ALA A 262 -1.76 8.66 18.88
CA ALA A 262 -2.61 9.66 19.48
C ALA A 262 -4.07 9.41 19.13
N CYS A 263 -4.94 9.76 20.07
CA CYS A 263 -6.38 9.88 19.88
C CYS A 263 -6.80 11.20 20.52
N GLY A 264 -7.43 12.08 19.75
CA GLY A 264 -7.82 13.40 20.23
C GLY A 264 -8.89 14.03 19.35
N GLU A 265 -9.36 15.19 19.78
CA GLU A 265 -10.27 16.04 19.00
C GLU A 265 -9.46 16.77 17.92
N LEU A 266 -9.86 16.59 16.66
CA LEU A 266 -9.29 17.25 15.51
C LEU A 266 -9.99 18.59 15.30
N PHE A 267 -9.20 19.66 15.30
CA PHE A 267 -9.68 20.97 14.86
C PHE A 267 -9.38 21.12 13.37
N SER A 268 -10.33 20.70 12.53
CA SER A 268 -10.27 20.94 11.08
C SER A 268 -10.79 22.33 10.76
N SER A 269 -10.16 23.02 9.81
CA SER A 269 -10.61 24.35 9.36
C SER A 269 -11.94 24.30 8.59
N ARG A 270 -12.48 23.11 8.27
CA ARG A 270 -13.61 22.96 7.34
C ARG A 270 -14.91 22.43 7.94
N ASP A 271 -14.89 21.49 8.89
CA ASP A 271 -16.13 20.89 9.38
C ASP A 271 -15.92 20.23 10.76
N GLY A 272 -16.61 20.72 11.80
CA GLY A 272 -16.86 20.00 13.05
C GLY A 272 -15.66 19.55 13.90
N ILE A 273 -15.97 19.02 15.08
CA ILE A 273 -15.02 18.28 15.93
C ILE A 273 -15.09 16.82 15.47
N ASP A 274 -14.07 16.37 14.75
CA ASP A 274 -13.91 14.96 14.40
C ASP A 274 -12.86 14.37 15.35
N ALA A 275 -13.10 13.20 15.93
CA ALA A 275 -12.00 12.51 16.60
C ALA A 275 -11.05 11.93 15.52
N VAL A 276 -9.74 11.98 15.75
CA VAL A 276 -8.73 11.43 14.84
C VAL A 276 -7.88 10.38 15.52
N LEU A 277 -7.84 9.21 14.89
CA LEU A 277 -7.00 8.09 15.25
C LEU A 277 -5.76 8.08 14.35
N VAL A 278 -4.59 8.37 14.92
CA VAL A 278 -3.31 8.32 14.19
C VAL A 278 -2.72 6.93 14.33
N LEU A 279 -2.65 6.22 13.20
CA LEU A 279 -2.09 4.87 13.11
C LEU A 279 -0.72 4.92 12.46
N SER A 280 0.30 4.41 13.16
CA SER A 280 1.60 4.08 12.55
C SER A 280 1.58 2.67 12.00
N SER A 281 2.19 2.46 10.84
CA SER A 281 2.51 1.12 10.34
C SER A 281 3.80 1.15 9.55
N GLN A 282 4.64 0.13 9.73
CA GLN A 282 5.89 -0.04 8.99
C GLN A 282 5.67 -0.37 7.51
N ILE A 283 4.47 -0.81 7.15
CA ILE A 283 4.05 -1.14 5.79
C ILE A 283 2.80 -0.33 5.50
N GLY A 284 2.74 0.35 4.36
CA GLY A 284 1.58 1.18 4.00
C GLY A 284 0.27 0.42 4.19
N ILE A 285 -0.66 1.00 4.95
CA ILE A 285 -1.93 0.33 5.29
C ILE A 285 -2.85 0.38 4.06
N PRO A 286 -3.33 -0.77 3.55
CA PRO A 286 -4.26 -0.81 2.42
C PRO A 286 -5.52 0.03 2.68
N SER A 287 -6.05 0.71 1.66
CA SER A 287 -7.20 1.59 1.81
C SER A 287 -8.49 0.88 2.27
N ASN A 288 -8.64 -0.41 1.94
CA ASN A 288 -9.71 -1.27 2.46
C ASN A 288 -9.54 -1.54 3.96
N THR A 289 -8.31 -1.79 4.42
CA THR A 289 -7.98 -1.94 5.84
C THR A 289 -8.34 -0.68 6.62
N LEU A 290 -8.07 0.51 6.07
CA LEU A 290 -8.46 1.77 6.70
C LEU A 290 -9.97 1.95 6.81
N ARG A 291 -10.71 1.53 5.79
CA ARG A 291 -12.17 1.52 5.83
C ARG A 291 -12.68 0.57 6.92
N ASP A 292 -12.09 -0.62 7.02
CA ASP A 292 -12.48 -1.63 8.01
C ASP A 292 -12.15 -1.17 9.44
N VAL A 293 -11.01 -0.50 9.66
CA VAL A 293 -10.70 0.16 10.95
C VAL A 293 -11.74 1.22 11.26
N ASN A 294 -12.07 2.09 10.30
CA ASN A 294 -13.03 3.18 10.50
C ASN A 294 -14.42 2.62 10.87
N SER A 295 -14.88 1.58 10.16
CA SER A 295 -16.13 0.88 10.47
C SER A 295 -16.09 0.20 11.83
N PHE A 296 -15.02 -0.51 12.16
CA PHE A 296 -14.85 -1.16 13.46
C PHE A 296 -14.93 -0.16 14.61
N VAL A 297 -14.23 0.96 14.47
CA VAL A 297 -14.17 2.04 15.45
C VAL A 297 -15.55 2.68 15.64
N GLN A 298 -16.26 2.99 14.54
CA GLN A 298 -17.63 3.54 14.60
C GLN A 298 -18.61 2.55 15.26
N GLU A 299 -18.55 1.26 14.89
CA GLU A 299 -19.48 0.24 15.40
C GLU A 299 -19.25 -0.09 16.87
N ASN A 300 -18.00 -0.15 17.33
CA ASN A 300 -17.66 -0.65 18.67
C ASN A 300 -17.49 0.46 19.71
N LEU A 301 -17.11 1.68 19.30
CA LEU A 301 -16.89 2.79 20.22
C LEU A 301 -18.02 3.83 20.18
N GLY A 302 -18.93 3.76 19.19
CA GLY A 302 -20.04 4.71 19.05
C GLY A 302 -19.59 6.16 18.78
N LEU A 303 -18.34 6.32 18.33
CA LEU A 303 -17.73 7.60 18.00
C LEU A 303 -17.76 7.78 16.48
N ASP A 304 -18.21 8.93 16.00
CA ASP A 304 -18.08 9.30 14.59
C ASP A 304 -16.65 9.77 14.33
N LEU A 305 -15.73 8.80 14.27
CA LEU A 305 -14.30 9.00 14.07
C LEU A 305 -14.00 9.11 12.58
N ARG A 306 -13.16 10.07 12.20
CA ARG A 306 -12.46 10.04 10.90
C ARG A 306 -11.06 9.48 11.14
N VAL A 307 -10.85 8.22 10.77
CA VAL A 307 -9.52 7.61 10.85
C VAL A 307 -8.60 8.25 9.79
N LYS A 308 -7.60 9.02 10.24
CA LYS A 308 -6.53 9.55 9.40
C LYS A 308 -5.27 8.71 9.60
N THR A 309 -4.81 8.10 8.53
CA THR A 309 -3.57 7.32 8.58
C THR A 309 -2.41 8.20 8.26
N ILE A 310 -1.50 8.32 9.23
CA ILE A 310 -0.21 8.92 8.99
C ILE A 310 0.74 7.75 8.82
N SER A 311 1.14 7.49 7.58
CA SER A 311 2.26 6.57 7.35
C SER A 311 3.50 7.26 7.91
N LEU A 312 3.82 6.98 9.17
CA LEU A 312 5.12 7.35 9.69
C LEU A 312 6.15 6.50 8.95
N ILE A 313 6.87 7.16 8.05
CA ILE A 313 8.13 6.63 7.57
C ILE A 313 9.09 6.84 8.75
N ASP A 314 9.17 5.80 9.59
CA ASP A 314 9.96 5.65 10.83
C ASP A 314 9.39 6.28 12.14
N PRO A 315 9.23 5.50 13.24
CA PRO A 315 9.06 6.04 14.57
C PRO A 315 10.41 6.55 15.10
N TRP A 316 10.45 7.85 15.44
CA TRP A 316 11.58 8.51 16.10
C TRP A 316 12.22 7.69 17.22
N ARG A 317 13.56 7.64 17.25
CA ARG A 317 14.35 7.47 18.48
C ARG A 317 14.50 8.86 19.15
N PRO A 318 14.34 9.00 20.47
CA PRO A 318 14.58 10.28 21.13
C PRO A 318 16.06 10.65 21.03
N LEU A 319 16.35 11.77 20.36
CA LEU A 319 17.61 12.50 20.48
C LEU A 319 17.59 13.31 21.79
N VAL A 320 17.60 12.61 22.94
CA VAL A 320 17.92 13.19 24.25
C VAL A 320 18.64 12.13 25.08
N GLU A 321 19.91 11.90 24.76
CA GLU A 321 20.93 11.66 25.79
C GLU A 321 21.93 12.80 25.61
N GLU A 322 21.52 13.97 26.09
CA GLU A 322 22.41 15.10 26.31
C GLU A 322 23.32 14.73 27.49
N ASN A 323 24.63 14.78 27.23
CA ASN A 323 25.75 14.73 28.18
C ASN A 323 25.37 14.88 29.66
N ILE A 324 25.48 13.78 30.42
CA ILE A 324 25.90 13.91 31.81
C ILE A 324 27.41 14.16 31.75
N GLU A 325 27.79 15.39 32.08
CA GLU A 325 29.16 15.78 32.36
C GLU A 325 29.74 14.86 33.45
N ASP A 326 30.69 14.00 33.08
CA ASP A 326 31.63 13.45 34.05
C ASP A 326 32.60 14.58 34.44
N GLU A 327 32.31 15.25 35.56
CA GLU A 327 33.32 16.06 36.27
C GLU A 327 34.56 15.20 36.57
N PRO A 328 35.78 15.72 36.40
CA PRO A 328 36.97 15.05 36.89
C PRO A 328 37.01 15.14 38.43
N LEU A 329 37.07 13.99 39.10
CA LEU A 329 37.47 13.92 40.51
C LEU A 329 38.95 14.36 40.63
N GLU A 330 39.18 15.49 41.30
CA GLU A 330 40.46 15.85 41.92
C GLU A 330 40.81 14.92 43.10
#